data_AF-A0A1M4ZUY8-F1
#
_entry.id   AF-A0A1M4ZUY8-F1
#
_cell.length_a   1.000
_cell.length_b   1.000
_cell.length_c   1.000
_cell.angle_alpha   90.00
_cell.angle_beta   90.00
_cell.angle_gamma   90.00
#
_symmetry.space_group_name_H-M   'P 1'
#
loop_
_entity.id
_entity.type
_entity.pdbx_description
1 polymer ?
#
loop_
_entity_poly.entity_id
_entity_poly.type
_entity_poly.pdbx_seq_one_letter_code
_entity_poly.pdbx_strand_id
1 'polypeptide(L)'
;MSKLPPQYANANQFSFGDSPELADELLALVLAGKKTATCGALRDYQAGKEAMPVVGRRDVVLNGAGEPAAAIETLSLETRRFEDVDVAFAEAEGEGPYAKWRAEHEAYFERNGGYSPDMELVCERFRLVEVLPAGRAVYNRVASPIFVVTDIEADGPTPLHSSMLSFASVAIDADGKSYGEFEAVLTPRADRKPDATTMAWWASQPEAWDYATKGAEAPEIVMPRFADWVDALPGPKVFAAAPMMFDGLWMDHYLDEYAGTRVLGGPFKTRQIFRGGGVCLYTMAGTLRGAPYLDWGMSKLPAEFYGHIPHTHRAIDDARGFAQVLVELFKLSRALPAITGSASDFR
;
A
#
# COMPACT_ATOMS: atom_id res chain seq x y z
N MET A 1 18.39 -15.06 20.62
CA MET A 1 18.04 -13.69 20.20
C MET A 1 18.39 -13.54 18.74
N SER A 2 17.38 -13.29 17.89
CA SER A 2 17.60 -12.93 16.49
C SER A 2 18.43 -11.63 16.45
N LYS A 3 19.56 -11.62 15.75
CA LYS A 3 20.39 -10.43 15.60
C LYS A 3 19.65 -9.44 14.70
N LEU A 4 19.48 -8.20 15.16
CA LEU A 4 18.86 -7.15 14.34
C LEU A 4 19.59 -7.01 12.99
N PRO A 5 18.86 -6.71 11.90
CA PRO A 5 19.47 -6.31 10.64
C PRO A 5 20.49 -5.18 10.83
N PRO A 6 21.60 -5.15 10.07
CA PRO A 6 22.69 -4.17 10.27
C PRO A 6 22.23 -2.71 10.30
N GLN A 7 21.20 -2.36 9.53
CA GLN A 7 20.63 -1.01 9.48
C GLN A 7 19.92 -0.59 10.78
N TYR A 8 19.57 -1.53 11.66
CA TYR A 8 18.91 -1.27 12.96
C TYR A 8 19.81 -1.63 14.15
N ALA A 9 21.10 -1.89 13.94
CA ALA A 9 22.01 -2.34 15.00
C ALA A 9 22.10 -1.37 16.19
N ASN A 10 21.89 -0.07 15.94
CA ASN A 10 21.90 1.00 16.94
C ASN A 10 20.51 1.66 17.12
N ALA A 11 19.45 1.05 16.60
CA ALA A 11 18.10 1.58 16.77
C ALA A 11 17.64 1.43 18.22
N ASN A 12 16.84 2.37 18.72
CA ASN A 12 16.18 2.17 20.00
C ASN A 12 15.17 1.02 19.86
N GLN A 13 14.99 0.28 20.95
CA GLN A 13 14.04 -0.82 21.02
C GLN A 13 13.03 -0.53 22.12
N PHE A 14 11.75 -0.68 21.82
CA PHE A 14 10.67 -0.47 22.78
C PHE A 14 9.46 -1.36 22.47
N SER A 15 8.60 -1.55 23.46
CA SER A 15 7.27 -2.15 23.29
C SER A 15 6.21 -1.08 23.49
N PHE A 16 5.08 -1.19 22.78
CA PHE A 16 3.90 -0.39 23.11
C PHE A 16 3.22 -0.93 24.37
N GLY A 17 2.58 -0.06 25.14
CA GLY A 17 1.85 -0.43 26.35
C GLY A 17 2.74 -0.80 27.55
N ASP A 18 2.10 -1.25 28.64
CA ASP A 18 2.73 -1.62 29.91
C ASP A 18 2.62 -3.12 30.26
N SER A 19 2.12 -3.96 29.34
CA SER A 19 2.05 -5.42 29.49
C SER A 19 2.39 -6.17 28.19
N PRO A 20 2.82 -7.45 28.27
CA PRO A 20 3.03 -8.30 27.09
C PRO A 20 1.81 -8.40 26.17
N GLU A 21 0.62 -8.55 26.75
CA GLU A 21 -0.64 -8.69 26.00
C GLU A 21 -0.97 -7.40 25.24
N LEU A 22 -0.83 -6.25 25.91
CA LEU A 22 -1.08 -4.95 25.30
C LEU A 22 -0.04 -4.63 24.22
N ALA A 23 1.22 -5.02 24.41
CA ALA A 23 2.26 -4.87 23.39
C ALA A 23 1.91 -5.61 22.10
N ASP A 24 1.41 -6.86 22.20
CA ASP A 24 0.98 -7.63 21.04
C ASP A 24 -0.27 -7.03 20.36
N GLU A 25 -1.24 -6.54 21.14
CA GLU A 25 -2.45 -5.88 20.63
C GLU A 25 -2.12 -4.61 19.85
N LEU A 26 -1.28 -3.73 20.42
CA LEU A 26 -0.89 -2.47 19.80
C LEU A 26 0.04 -2.68 18.61
N LEU A 27 0.97 -3.65 18.69
CA LEU A 27 1.78 -4.06 17.54
C LEU A 27 0.90 -4.57 16.39
N ALA A 28 -0.16 -5.33 16.68
CA ALA A 28 -1.10 -5.79 15.66
C ALA A 28 -1.80 -4.62 14.94
N LEU A 29 -2.14 -3.54 15.65
CA LEU A 29 -2.67 -2.32 15.05
C LEU A 29 -1.66 -1.60 14.15
N VAL A 30 -0.38 -1.56 14.55
CA VAL A 30 0.71 -1.02 13.72
C VAL A 30 0.88 -1.85 12.45
N LEU A 31 0.94 -3.17 12.59
CA LEU A 31 1.10 -4.10 11.46
C LEU A 31 -0.11 -4.10 10.52
N ALA A 32 -1.30 -3.82 11.03
CA ALA A 32 -2.51 -3.62 10.22
C ALA A 32 -2.56 -2.24 9.52
N GLY A 33 -1.62 -1.34 9.83
CA GLY A 33 -1.62 0.04 9.34
C GLY A 33 -2.70 0.93 9.96
N LYS A 34 -3.33 0.50 11.06
CA LYS A 34 -4.35 1.27 11.79
C LYS A 34 -3.72 2.25 12.77
N LYS A 35 -2.69 1.80 13.50
CA LYS A 35 -1.92 2.65 14.42
C LYS A 35 -0.74 3.28 13.67
N THR A 36 -0.80 4.59 13.52
CA THR A 36 0.21 5.45 12.87
C THR A 36 0.64 6.63 13.74
N ALA A 37 0.16 6.65 14.98
CA ALA A 37 0.53 7.63 16.00
C ALA A 37 0.68 6.96 17.37
N THR A 38 1.44 7.61 18.24
CA THR A 38 1.63 7.23 19.65
C THR A 38 1.94 8.46 20.49
N CYS A 39 1.60 8.42 21.78
CA CYS A 39 2.01 9.46 22.71
C CYS A 39 2.67 8.91 23.97
N GLY A 40 3.63 9.67 24.50
CA GLY A 40 4.28 9.41 25.78
C GLY A 40 4.32 10.68 26.63
N ALA A 41 4.38 10.57 27.95
CA ALA A 41 4.45 11.74 28.81
C ALA A 41 5.81 12.43 28.64
N LEU A 42 5.84 13.76 28.49
CA LEU A 42 7.09 14.51 28.30
C LEU A 42 8.10 14.26 29.43
N ARG A 43 7.61 14.03 30.65
CA ARG A 43 8.44 13.67 31.80
C ARG A 43 9.30 12.43 31.60
N ASP A 44 8.96 11.54 30.67
CA ASP A 44 9.68 10.29 30.43
C ASP A 44 10.84 10.43 29.42
N TYR A 45 10.91 11.58 28.75
CA TYR A 45 11.99 11.94 27.82
C TYR A 45 12.98 12.97 28.39
N GLN A 46 12.89 13.27 29.69
CA GLN A 46 13.80 14.19 30.38
C GLN A 46 15.20 13.58 30.55
N ALA A 47 16.18 14.44 30.85
CA ALA A 47 17.58 14.05 30.96
C ALA A 47 17.78 12.85 31.93
N GLY A 48 18.41 11.78 31.42
CA GLY A 48 18.65 10.54 32.17
C GLY A 48 17.56 9.49 32.04
N LYS A 49 16.52 9.73 31.23
CA LYS A 49 15.47 8.76 30.91
C LYS A 49 15.52 8.34 29.42
N GLU A 50 14.37 8.11 28.80
CA GLU A 50 14.27 7.64 27.41
C GLU A 50 14.75 8.71 26.42
N ALA A 51 15.30 8.27 25.29
CA ALA A 51 15.74 9.18 24.25
C ALA A 51 14.52 9.78 23.53
N MET A 52 14.38 11.11 23.58
CA MET A 52 13.35 11.85 22.84
C MET A 52 13.32 11.42 21.36
N PRO A 53 12.15 11.07 20.79
CA PRO A 53 12.03 10.83 19.36
C PRO A 53 12.48 12.05 18.56
N VAL A 54 12.97 11.82 17.35
CA VAL A 54 13.33 12.87 16.39
C VAL A 54 12.83 12.48 15.01
N VAL A 55 12.37 13.46 14.23
CA VAL A 55 11.89 13.22 12.87
C VAL A 55 12.96 12.50 12.04
N GLY A 56 12.56 11.42 11.37
CA GLY A 56 13.44 10.54 10.60
C GLY A 56 14.16 9.45 11.40
N ARG A 57 14.05 9.45 12.75
CA ARG A 57 14.59 8.34 13.56
C ARG A 57 13.82 7.06 13.26
N ARG A 58 14.55 5.95 13.23
CA ARG A 58 13.97 4.61 13.12
C ARG A 58 14.14 3.85 14.41
N ASP A 59 13.02 3.41 14.97
CA ASP A 59 12.97 2.62 16.19
C ASP A 59 12.41 1.23 15.89
N VAL A 60 12.84 0.25 16.67
CA VAL A 60 12.43 -1.15 16.56
C VAL A 60 11.37 -1.44 17.62
N VAL A 61 10.21 -1.87 17.16
CA VAL A 61 9.09 -2.28 18.00
C VAL A 61 9.24 -3.76 18.34
N LEU A 62 9.18 -4.08 19.63
CA LEU A 62 9.20 -5.44 20.17
C LEU A 62 7.77 -5.97 20.34
N ASN A 63 7.59 -7.28 20.20
CA ASN A 63 6.34 -7.97 20.56
C ASN A 63 6.25 -8.18 22.09
N GLY A 64 5.16 -8.79 22.57
CA GLY A 64 4.95 -9.12 23.98
C GLY A 64 6.00 -10.08 24.56
N ALA A 65 6.69 -10.86 23.72
CA ALA A 65 7.81 -11.72 24.12
C ALA A 65 9.18 -10.98 24.14
N GLY A 66 9.22 -9.69 23.84
CA GLY A 66 10.45 -8.90 23.76
C GLY A 66 11.28 -9.14 22.49
N GLU A 67 10.69 -9.70 21.45
CA GLU A 67 11.37 -9.99 20.18
C GLU A 67 11.13 -8.88 19.14
N PRO A 68 12.16 -8.47 18.36
CA PRO A 68 12.01 -7.48 17.30
C PRO A 68 11.00 -7.88 16.23
N ALA A 69 9.90 -7.13 16.14
CA ALA A 69 8.76 -7.46 15.29
C ALA A 69 8.52 -6.46 14.15
N ALA A 70 8.85 -5.19 14.34
CA ALA A 70 8.72 -4.17 13.31
C ALA A 70 9.77 -3.06 13.47
N ALA A 71 10.01 -2.30 12.40
CA ALA A 71 10.71 -1.02 12.45
C ALA A 71 9.76 0.09 12.00
N ILE A 72 9.72 1.19 12.76
CA ILE A 72 8.93 2.38 12.46
C ILE A 72 9.83 3.59 12.24
N GLU A 73 9.34 4.62 11.54
CA GLU A 73 10.04 5.89 11.33
C GLU A 73 9.16 7.06 11.77
N THR A 74 9.70 7.91 12.65
CA THR A 74 9.07 9.15 13.11
C THR A 74 8.92 10.13 11.95
N LEU A 75 7.70 10.58 11.67
CA LEU A 75 7.39 11.54 10.60
C LEU A 75 7.18 12.96 11.14
N SER A 76 6.58 13.08 12.31
CA SER A 76 6.34 14.38 12.96
C SER A 76 6.24 14.22 14.47
N LEU A 77 6.60 15.29 15.18
CA LEU A 77 6.48 15.39 16.62
C LEU A 77 5.80 16.69 17.00
N GLU A 78 4.86 16.60 17.92
CA GLU A 78 4.20 17.74 18.53
C GLU A 78 4.16 17.53 20.05
N THR A 79 4.35 18.61 20.81
CA THR A 79 4.07 18.58 22.25
C THR A 79 2.71 19.23 22.49
N ARG A 80 1.81 18.52 23.16
CA ARG A 80 0.45 18.97 23.46
C ARG A 80 0.07 18.57 24.87
N ARG A 81 -0.82 19.31 25.51
CA ARG A 81 -1.42 18.83 26.77
C ARG A 81 -2.37 17.68 26.47
N PHE A 82 -2.54 16.77 27.42
CA PHE A 82 -3.46 15.65 27.30
C PHE A 82 -4.88 16.11 26.91
N GLU A 83 -5.37 17.20 27.52
CA GLU A 83 -6.69 17.75 27.21
C GLU A 83 -6.84 18.31 25.79
N ASP A 84 -5.73 18.70 25.14
CA ASP A 84 -5.69 19.30 23.80
C ASP A 84 -5.46 18.27 22.68
N VAL A 85 -5.40 16.97 23.02
CA VAL A 85 -5.33 15.90 22.01
C VAL A 85 -6.67 15.80 21.29
N ASP A 86 -6.66 16.05 19.98
CA ASP A 86 -7.85 16.04 19.15
C ASP A 86 -8.26 14.61 18.72
N VAL A 87 -9.48 14.51 18.18
CA VAL A 87 -10.03 13.24 17.69
C VAL A 87 -9.18 12.66 16.56
N ALA A 88 -8.64 13.49 15.68
CA ALA A 88 -7.85 13.04 14.53
C ALA A 88 -6.52 12.39 14.95
N PHE A 89 -5.92 12.82 16.06
CA PHE A 89 -4.75 12.16 16.64
C PHE A 89 -5.12 10.81 17.28
N ALA A 90 -6.17 10.78 18.10
CA ALA A 90 -6.64 9.52 18.72
C ALA A 90 -7.07 8.47 17.69
N GLU A 91 -7.74 8.89 16.60
CA GLU A 91 -8.07 8.01 15.48
C GLU A 91 -6.82 7.45 14.80
N ALA A 92 -5.74 8.24 14.71
CA ALA A 92 -4.46 7.79 14.17
C ALA A 92 -3.71 6.83 15.13
N GLU A 93 -3.97 6.88 16.44
CA GLU A 93 -3.51 5.84 17.36
C GLU A 93 -4.26 4.51 17.15
N GLY A 94 -5.48 4.55 16.63
CA GLY A 94 -6.20 3.35 16.17
C GLY A 94 -6.72 2.45 17.30
N GLU A 95 -6.71 2.90 18.55
CA GLU A 95 -7.03 2.10 19.75
C GLU A 95 -8.54 2.07 20.10
N GLY A 96 -9.35 2.69 19.26
CA GLY A 96 -10.81 2.71 19.36
C GLY A 96 -11.39 4.13 19.31
N PRO A 97 -12.67 4.30 19.68
CA PRO A 97 -13.31 5.61 19.71
C PRO A 97 -12.63 6.57 20.70
N TYR A 98 -12.66 7.87 20.42
CA TYR A 98 -12.00 8.91 21.22
C TYR A 98 -12.24 8.81 22.74
N ALA A 99 -13.48 8.56 23.16
CA ALA A 99 -13.81 8.42 24.59
C ALA A 99 -13.13 7.21 25.25
N LYS A 100 -12.98 6.10 24.50
CA LYS A 100 -12.26 4.91 24.95
C LYS A 100 -10.76 5.19 25.02
N TRP A 101 -10.20 5.77 23.95
CA TRP A 101 -8.79 6.19 23.89
C TRP A 101 -8.43 7.04 25.11
N ARG A 102 -9.25 8.06 25.40
CA ARG A 102 -9.04 8.97 26.53
C ARG A 102 -9.04 8.19 27.86
N ALA A 103 -10.08 7.40 28.13
CA ALA A 103 -10.17 6.64 29.38
C ALA A 103 -9.02 5.64 29.58
N GLU A 104 -8.58 4.97 28.52
CA GLU A 104 -7.47 4.01 28.57
C GLU A 104 -6.13 4.72 28.82
N HIS A 105 -5.90 5.87 28.18
CA HIS A 105 -4.69 6.65 28.39
C HIS A 105 -4.66 7.31 29.78
N GLU A 106 -5.78 7.82 30.29
CA GLU A 106 -5.89 8.31 31.68
C GLU A 106 -5.48 7.21 32.67
N ALA A 107 -6.05 6.01 32.50
CA ALA A 107 -5.71 4.87 33.34
C ALA A 107 -4.25 4.43 33.20
N TYR A 108 -3.70 4.46 31.99
CA TYR A 108 -2.29 4.16 31.72
C TYR A 108 -1.37 5.15 32.44
N PHE A 109 -1.59 6.46 32.28
CA PHE A 109 -0.75 7.47 32.92
C PHE A 109 -0.89 7.46 34.44
N GLU A 110 -2.07 7.17 34.97
CA GLU A 110 -2.28 7.04 36.42
C GLU A 110 -1.43 5.91 37.01
N ARG A 111 -1.32 4.77 36.31
CA ARG A 111 -0.44 3.66 36.73
C ARG A 111 1.05 3.95 36.50
N ASN A 112 1.37 4.77 35.51
CA ASN A 112 2.73 5.02 35.03
C ASN A 112 3.17 6.49 35.26
N GLY A 113 3.09 6.95 36.52
CA GLY A 113 3.66 8.24 36.94
C GLY A 113 2.67 9.36 37.23
N GLY A 114 1.37 9.09 37.19
CA GLY A 114 0.27 9.98 37.60
C GLY A 114 -0.36 10.75 36.45
N TYR A 115 -1.68 10.72 36.34
CA TYR A 115 -2.42 11.46 35.34
C TYR A 115 -2.67 12.92 35.78
N SER A 116 -2.58 13.85 34.82
CA SER A 116 -3.12 15.20 34.96
C SER A 116 -3.64 15.67 33.61
N PRO A 117 -4.82 16.32 33.52
CA PRO A 117 -5.36 16.78 32.23
C PRO A 117 -4.45 17.78 31.51
N ASP A 118 -3.62 18.52 32.24
CA ASP A 118 -2.65 19.50 31.71
C ASP A 118 -1.25 18.91 31.46
N MET A 119 -1.04 17.61 31.67
CA MET A 119 0.27 16.99 31.45
C MET A 119 0.68 17.09 29.98
N GLU A 120 1.94 17.43 29.73
CA GLU A 120 2.49 17.48 28.38
C GLU A 120 2.77 16.07 27.86
N LEU A 121 2.25 15.79 26.67
CA LEU A 121 2.51 14.60 25.88
C LEU A 121 3.42 14.94 24.72
N VAL A 122 4.33 14.03 24.42
CA VAL A 122 5.05 13.98 23.15
C VAL A 122 4.23 13.12 22.21
N CYS A 123 3.55 13.77 21.27
CA CYS A 123 2.71 13.16 20.26
C CYS A 123 3.54 12.88 19.00
N GLU A 124 3.73 11.61 18.68
CA GLU A 124 4.45 11.13 17.52
C GLU A 124 3.49 10.63 16.45
N ARG A 125 3.73 11.01 15.20
CA ARG A 125 3.20 10.28 14.03
C ARG A 125 4.35 9.54 13.37
N PHE A 126 4.11 8.30 12.97
CA PHE A 126 5.11 7.43 12.38
C PHE A 126 4.55 6.62 11.22
N ARG A 127 5.46 5.99 10.46
CA ARG A 127 5.12 4.95 9.46
C ARG A 127 5.81 3.64 9.77
N LEU A 128 5.16 2.53 9.44
CA LEU A 128 5.80 1.21 9.39
C LEU A 128 6.79 1.17 8.22
N VAL A 129 8.06 0.88 8.51
CA VAL A 129 9.13 0.78 7.52
C VAL A 129 9.34 -0.68 7.09
N GLU A 130 9.43 -1.57 8.07
CA GLU A 130 9.79 -2.97 7.86
C GLU A 130 9.09 -3.88 8.86
N VAL A 131 8.60 -5.04 8.38
CA VAL A 131 8.10 -6.12 9.24
C VAL A 131 9.24 -7.11 9.45
N LEU A 132 9.68 -7.25 10.70
CA LEU A 132 10.76 -8.15 11.09
C LEU A 132 10.22 -9.58 11.30
N PRO A 133 11.09 -10.61 11.38
CA PRO A 133 10.65 -12.00 11.42
C PRO A 133 9.60 -12.32 12.49
N ALA A 134 9.74 -11.77 13.71
CA ALA A 134 8.79 -12.03 14.81
C ALA A 134 7.41 -11.40 14.57
N GLY A 135 7.32 -10.33 13.76
CA GLY A 135 6.06 -9.69 13.41
C GLY A 135 5.33 -10.36 12.24
N ARG A 136 6.00 -11.23 11.46
CA ARG A 136 5.46 -11.70 10.17
C ARG A 136 4.19 -12.54 10.32
N ALA A 137 4.13 -13.39 11.32
CA ALA A 137 2.94 -14.22 11.57
C ALA A 137 1.71 -13.36 11.93
N VAL A 138 1.89 -12.33 12.75
CA VAL A 138 0.83 -11.38 13.10
C VAL A 138 0.44 -10.57 11.87
N TYR A 139 1.42 -9.99 11.17
CA TYR A 139 1.21 -9.20 9.97
C TYR A 139 0.37 -9.93 8.92
N ASN A 140 0.69 -11.20 8.63
CA ASN A 140 -0.06 -12.01 7.67
C ASN A 140 -1.53 -12.27 8.08
N ARG A 141 -1.89 -12.11 9.35
CA ARG A 141 -3.27 -12.24 9.83
C ARG A 141 -4.04 -10.93 9.84
N VAL A 142 -3.36 -9.80 10.09
CA VAL A 142 -4.02 -8.52 10.40
C VAL A 142 -3.91 -7.49 9.27
N ALA A 143 -2.89 -7.59 8.42
CA ALA A 143 -2.73 -6.71 7.28
C ALA A 143 -3.66 -7.15 6.14
N SER A 144 -4.45 -6.22 5.62
CA SER A 144 -5.24 -6.44 4.40
C SER A 144 -4.55 -5.75 3.23
N PRO A 145 -4.24 -6.46 2.14
CA PRO A 145 -3.66 -5.86 0.95
C PRO A 145 -4.66 -4.96 0.24
N ILE A 146 -4.17 -3.81 -0.20
CA ILE A 146 -4.85 -2.92 -1.15
C ILE A 146 -4.31 -3.24 -2.54
N PHE A 147 -5.20 -3.66 -3.43
CA PHE A 147 -4.86 -3.92 -4.82
C PHE A 147 -5.02 -2.63 -5.62
N VAL A 148 -3.97 -2.25 -6.35
CA VAL A 148 -3.98 -1.10 -7.26
C VAL A 148 -4.14 -1.66 -8.66
N VAL A 149 -5.40 -1.79 -9.07
CA VAL A 149 -5.80 -2.36 -10.36
C VAL A 149 -5.63 -1.30 -11.42
N THR A 150 -4.73 -1.54 -12.37
CA THR A 150 -4.26 -0.53 -13.32
C THR A 150 -4.45 -0.99 -14.75
N ASP A 151 -4.83 -0.05 -15.60
CA ASP A 151 -4.97 -0.18 -17.04
C ASP A 151 -4.30 1.03 -17.72
N ILE A 152 -3.71 0.80 -18.90
CA ILE A 152 -2.98 1.83 -19.66
C ILE A 152 -3.43 1.87 -21.13
N GLU A 153 -3.32 3.06 -21.72
CA GLU A 153 -3.43 3.27 -23.17
C GLU A 153 -2.11 3.78 -23.72
N ALA A 154 -1.70 3.32 -24.90
CA ALA A 154 -0.39 3.63 -25.49
C ALA A 154 -0.46 3.87 -27.01
N ASP A 155 0.56 4.55 -27.53
CA ASP A 155 0.74 4.77 -28.98
C ASP A 155 1.51 3.63 -29.67
N GLY A 156 1.74 2.52 -28.97
CA GLY A 156 2.36 1.33 -29.54
C GLY A 156 2.49 0.16 -28.56
N PRO A 157 3.18 -0.92 -28.95
CA PRO A 157 3.15 -2.18 -28.21
C PRO A 157 4.13 -2.26 -27.04
N THR A 158 5.12 -1.37 -26.95
CA THR A 158 6.19 -1.49 -25.93
C THR A 158 6.70 -0.13 -25.43
N PRO A 159 7.08 -0.02 -24.14
CA PRO A 159 7.68 1.20 -23.58
C PRO A 159 9.09 1.54 -24.13
N LEU A 160 9.74 0.58 -24.80
CA LEU A 160 11.06 0.78 -25.40
C LEU A 160 11.01 1.64 -26.67
N HIS A 161 9.91 1.59 -27.42
CA HIS A 161 9.80 2.21 -28.74
C HIS A 161 8.69 3.26 -28.83
N SER A 162 7.68 3.13 -27.97
CA SER A 162 6.44 3.92 -28.00
C SER A 162 6.20 4.63 -26.65
N SER A 163 5.15 5.44 -26.58
CA SER A 163 4.74 6.19 -25.38
C SER A 163 3.44 5.65 -24.79
N MET A 164 3.36 5.67 -23.46
CA MET A 164 2.10 5.61 -22.73
C MET A 164 1.38 6.94 -22.89
N LEU A 165 0.11 6.89 -23.27
CA LEU A 165 -0.75 8.04 -23.54
C LEU A 165 -1.62 8.37 -22.34
N SER A 166 -2.18 7.36 -21.66
CA SER A 166 -2.92 7.55 -20.41
C SER A 166 -2.85 6.31 -19.56
N PHE A 167 -3.15 6.45 -18.26
CA PHE A 167 -3.36 5.31 -17.38
C PHE A 167 -4.36 5.67 -16.29
N ALA A 168 -4.94 4.64 -15.70
CA ALA A 168 -5.76 4.79 -14.52
C ALA A 168 -5.58 3.62 -13.56
N SER A 169 -5.78 3.90 -12.28
CA SER A 169 -5.72 2.91 -11.22
C SER A 169 -6.92 3.01 -10.28
N VAL A 170 -7.46 1.87 -9.87
CA VAL A 170 -8.48 1.75 -8.82
C VAL A 170 -7.84 1.03 -7.63
N ALA A 171 -7.85 1.69 -6.46
CA ALA A 171 -7.38 1.09 -5.21
C ALA A 171 -8.56 0.39 -4.51
N ILE A 172 -8.47 -0.93 -4.33
CA ILE A 172 -9.56 -1.75 -3.80
C ILE A 172 -9.04 -2.88 -2.92
N ASP A 173 -9.77 -3.29 -1.89
CA ASP A 173 -9.46 -4.53 -1.15
C ASP A 173 -10.15 -5.77 -1.74
N ALA A 174 -9.83 -6.96 -1.22
CA ALA A 174 -10.37 -8.23 -1.69
C ALA A 174 -11.89 -8.39 -1.45
N ASP A 175 -12.51 -7.50 -0.67
CA ASP A 175 -13.95 -7.48 -0.37
C ASP A 175 -14.70 -6.44 -1.20
N GLY A 176 -13.97 -5.62 -1.96
CA GLY A 176 -14.52 -4.62 -2.88
C GLY A 176 -14.63 -3.22 -2.29
N LYS A 177 -14.07 -2.96 -1.11
CA LYS A 177 -14.03 -1.60 -0.57
C LYS A 177 -13.04 -0.75 -1.37
N SER A 178 -13.52 0.37 -1.91
CA SER A 178 -12.68 1.34 -2.61
C SER A 178 -11.90 2.23 -1.65
N TYR A 179 -10.66 2.54 -2.03
CA TYR A 179 -9.73 3.43 -1.34
C TYR A 179 -9.33 4.65 -2.18
N GLY A 180 -9.90 4.78 -3.37
CA GLY A 180 -9.67 5.90 -4.28
C GLY A 180 -9.33 5.45 -5.70
N GLU A 181 -9.27 6.43 -6.58
CA GLU A 181 -8.95 6.26 -8.00
C GLU A 181 -7.92 7.31 -8.41
N PHE A 182 -7.10 6.97 -9.39
CA PHE A 182 -6.16 7.87 -10.03
C PHE A 182 -6.31 7.73 -11.55
N GLU A 183 -6.40 8.84 -12.27
CA GLU A 183 -6.47 8.86 -13.74
C GLU A 183 -5.54 9.97 -14.22
N ALA A 184 -4.77 9.70 -15.27
CA ALA A 184 -3.94 10.71 -15.90
C ALA A 184 -3.72 10.47 -17.39
N VAL A 185 -3.60 11.57 -18.11
CA VAL A 185 -3.18 11.62 -19.52
C VAL A 185 -1.76 12.19 -19.57
N LEU A 186 -0.91 11.58 -20.37
CA LEU A 186 0.52 11.83 -20.44
C LEU A 186 0.90 12.42 -21.79
N THR A 187 1.80 13.40 -21.78
CA THR A 187 2.42 13.86 -23.02
C THR A 187 3.32 12.75 -23.57
N PRO A 188 3.24 12.42 -24.87
CA PRO A 188 4.14 11.44 -25.48
C PRO A 188 5.60 11.82 -25.30
N ARG A 189 6.46 10.82 -25.16
CA ARG A 189 7.89 11.06 -24.98
C ARG A 189 8.53 11.52 -26.28
N ALA A 190 9.36 12.54 -26.20
CA ALA A 190 10.06 13.09 -27.37
C ALA A 190 11.07 12.10 -28.00
N ASP A 191 11.54 11.11 -27.22
CA ASP A 191 12.49 10.08 -27.65
C ASP A 191 11.80 8.76 -28.09
N ARG A 192 10.49 8.78 -28.30
CA ARG A 192 9.69 7.62 -28.74
C ARG A 192 8.96 7.92 -30.04
N LYS A 193 8.45 6.88 -30.70
CA LYS A 193 7.70 6.97 -31.95
C LYS A 193 6.42 6.13 -31.88
N PRO A 194 5.27 6.69 -32.29
CA PRO A 194 4.05 5.92 -32.43
C PRO A 194 4.21 4.75 -33.41
N ASP A 195 3.63 3.61 -33.07
CA ASP A 195 3.55 2.46 -33.96
C ASP A 195 2.44 2.66 -35.01
N ALA A 196 2.75 2.41 -36.28
CA ALA A 196 1.81 2.65 -37.37
C ALA A 196 0.54 1.78 -37.28
N THR A 197 0.65 0.55 -36.77
CA THR A 197 -0.48 -0.36 -36.62
C THR A 197 -1.39 0.09 -35.50
N THR A 198 -0.81 0.44 -34.35
CA THR A 198 -1.56 1.01 -33.21
C THR A 198 -2.26 2.31 -33.60
N MET A 199 -1.59 3.20 -34.34
CA MET A 199 -2.19 4.45 -34.80
C MET A 199 -3.31 4.24 -35.82
N ALA A 200 -3.23 3.21 -36.67
CA ALA A 200 -4.32 2.83 -37.57
C ALA A 200 -5.55 2.34 -36.78
N TRP A 201 -5.35 1.63 -35.67
CA TRP A 201 -6.44 1.25 -34.78
C TRP A 201 -7.04 2.46 -34.05
N TRP A 202 -6.23 3.38 -33.53
CA TRP A 202 -6.71 4.61 -32.88
C TRP A 202 -7.57 5.48 -33.81
N ALA A 203 -7.25 5.52 -35.12
CA ALA A 203 -8.08 6.21 -36.11
C ALA A 203 -9.52 5.65 -36.21
N SER A 204 -9.75 4.41 -35.76
CA SER A 204 -11.10 3.82 -35.67
C SER A 204 -11.81 4.09 -34.34
N GLN A 205 -11.12 4.67 -33.35
CA GLN A 205 -11.61 4.90 -31.98
C GLN A 205 -11.50 6.38 -31.57
N PRO A 206 -12.17 7.32 -32.26
CA PRO A 206 -11.95 8.76 -32.07
C PRO A 206 -12.33 9.28 -30.67
N GLU A 207 -13.35 8.70 -30.04
CA GLU A 207 -13.76 9.09 -28.68
C GLU A 207 -12.74 8.63 -27.64
N ALA A 208 -12.31 7.36 -27.69
CA ALA A 208 -11.27 6.83 -26.83
C ALA A 208 -9.93 7.56 -27.03
N TRP A 209 -9.60 7.94 -28.26
CA TRP A 209 -8.43 8.76 -28.54
C TRP A 209 -8.48 10.15 -27.87
N ASP A 210 -9.64 10.82 -27.86
CA ASP A 210 -9.79 12.11 -27.14
C ASP A 210 -9.53 11.91 -25.64
N TYR A 211 -10.09 10.85 -25.04
CA TYR A 211 -9.84 10.52 -23.63
C TYR A 211 -8.36 10.21 -23.35
N ALA A 212 -7.70 9.47 -24.24
CA ALA A 212 -6.32 9.05 -24.04
C ALA A 212 -5.28 10.16 -24.29
N THR A 213 -5.66 11.32 -24.86
CA THR A 213 -4.66 12.33 -25.29
C THR A 213 -4.96 13.76 -24.87
N LYS A 214 -6.19 14.09 -24.51
CA LYS A 214 -6.58 15.45 -24.16
C LYS A 214 -6.19 15.80 -22.73
N GLY A 215 -5.69 17.03 -22.54
CA GLY A 215 -5.28 17.52 -21.22
C GLY A 215 -4.01 16.86 -20.71
N ALA A 216 -3.18 16.32 -21.60
CA ALA A 216 -1.93 15.65 -21.28
C ALA A 216 -1.00 16.49 -20.40
N GLU A 217 -0.48 15.87 -19.35
CA GLU A 217 0.54 16.41 -18.45
C GLU A 217 1.88 15.68 -18.65
N ALA A 218 2.98 16.33 -18.27
CA ALA A 218 4.32 15.74 -18.40
C ALA A 218 4.48 14.51 -17.46
N PRO A 219 5.00 13.36 -17.94
CA PRO A 219 5.26 12.19 -17.10
C PRO A 219 6.12 12.48 -15.86
N GLU A 220 7.07 13.42 -15.98
CA GLU A 220 7.94 13.90 -14.90
C GLU A 220 7.16 14.52 -13.72
N ILE A 221 5.93 14.98 -13.97
CA ILE A 221 5.04 15.54 -12.96
C ILE A 221 4.06 14.47 -12.46
N VAL A 222 3.48 13.71 -13.39
CA VAL A 222 2.40 12.77 -13.09
C VAL A 222 2.90 11.54 -12.34
N MET A 223 4.02 10.95 -12.74
CA MET A 223 4.48 9.68 -12.15
C MET A 223 4.90 9.82 -10.68
N PRO A 224 5.61 10.88 -10.24
CA PRO A 224 5.81 11.13 -8.81
C PRO A 224 4.50 11.32 -8.05
N ARG A 225 3.55 12.07 -8.62
CA ARG A 225 2.22 12.30 -8.02
C ARG A 225 1.45 10.98 -7.83
N PHE A 226 1.53 10.08 -8.81
CA PHE A 226 0.95 8.74 -8.71
C PHE A 226 1.64 7.90 -7.62
N ALA A 227 2.98 7.90 -7.58
CA ALA A 227 3.72 7.17 -6.54
C ALA A 227 3.38 7.68 -5.13
N ASP A 228 3.25 9.00 -4.96
CA ASP A 228 2.82 9.63 -3.70
C ASP A 228 1.40 9.22 -3.32
N TRP A 229 0.49 9.16 -4.29
CA TRP A 229 -0.87 8.67 -4.08
C TRP A 229 -0.88 7.20 -3.63
N VAL A 230 -0.10 6.32 -4.26
CA VAL A 230 0.01 4.91 -3.84
C VAL A 230 0.61 4.79 -2.43
N ASP A 231 1.63 5.59 -2.10
CA ASP A 231 2.22 5.58 -0.76
C ASP A 231 1.23 6.01 0.33
N ALA A 232 0.36 6.97 0.01
CA ALA A 232 -0.69 7.45 0.92
C ALA A 232 -1.80 6.43 1.18
N LEU A 233 -1.96 5.39 0.33
CA LEU A 233 -2.91 4.32 0.59
C LEU A 233 -2.54 3.54 1.87
N PRO A 234 -3.53 3.02 2.61
CA PRO A 234 -3.26 2.24 3.81
C PRO A 234 -2.73 0.83 3.46
N GLY A 235 -2.11 0.18 4.44
CA GLY A 235 -1.70 -1.22 4.34
C GLY A 235 -0.67 -1.51 3.24
N PRO A 236 -0.38 -2.80 2.97
CA PRO A 236 0.45 -3.20 1.85
C PRO A 236 -0.28 -3.03 0.51
N LYS A 237 0.42 -2.47 -0.48
CA LYS A 237 -0.13 -2.30 -1.83
C LYS A 237 0.38 -3.38 -2.76
N VAL A 238 -0.49 -3.91 -3.60
CA VAL A 238 -0.19 -4.94 -4.60
C VAL A 238 -0.65 -4.43 -5.95
N PHE A 239 0.27 -4.35 -6.92
CA PHE A 239 -0.09 -3.98 -8.28
C PHE A 239 -0.89 -5.10 -8.96
N ALA A 240 -1.94 -4.76 -9.69
CA ALA A 240 -2.78 -5.71 -10.42
C ALA A 240 -3.13 -5.16 -11.80
N ALA A 241 -3.18 -6.03 -12.81
CA ALA A 241 -3.40 -5.62 -14.21
C ALA A 241 -3.91 -6.77 -15.09
N ALA A 242 -4.42 -6.42 -16.28
CA ALA A 242 -5.03 -7.34 -17.22
C ALA A 242 -4.65 -7.02 -18.70
N PRO A 243 -3.53 -7.55 -19.24
CA PRO A 243 -2.58 -8.47 -18.61
C PRO A 243 -1.41 -7.74 -17.94
N MET A 244 -0.93 -8.30 -16.82
CA MET A 244 0.29 -7.83 -16.13
C MET A 244 1.50 -7.64 -17.07
N MET A 245 1.65 -8.50 -18.08
CA MET A 245 2.76 -8.44 -19.03
C MET A 245 2.68 -7.28 -20.03
N PHE A 246 1.56 -6.56 -20.08
CA PHE A 246 1.42 -5.34 -20.88
C PHE A 246 1.44 -4.12 -19.95
N ASP A 247 0.38 -3.90 -19.17
CA ASP A 247 0.24 -2.71 -18.32
C ASP A 247 1.37 -2.59 -17.31
N GLY A 248 1.76 -3.73 -16.72
CA GLY A 248 2.83 -3.78 -15.73
C GLY A 248 4.17 -3.34 -16.30
N LEU A 249 4.49 -3.67 -17.56
CA LEU A 249 5.76 -3.25 -18.18
C LEU A 249 5.78 -1.74 -18.46
N TRP A 250 4.66 -1.17 -18.88
CA TRP A 250 4.53 0.28 -19.07
C TRP A 250 4.67 1.04 -17.75
N MET A 251 3.91 0.63 -16.74
CA MET A 251 3.93 1.25 -15.42
C MET A 251 5.29 1.09 -14.75
N ASP A 252 5.92 -0.08 -14.85
CA ASP A 252 7.25 -0.31 -14.30
C ASP A 252 8.31 0.58 -14.95
N HIS A 253 8.28 0.70 -16.30
CA HIS A 253 9.19 1.59 -17.04
C HIS A 253 9.01 3.05 -16.63
N TYR A 254 7.77 3.55 -16.60
CA TYR A 254 7.50 4.96 -16.30
C TYR A 254 7.76 5.32 -14.84
N LEU A 255 7.50 4.40 -13.90
CA LEU A 255 7.87 4.62 -12.50
C LEU A 255 9.38 4.67 -12.31
N ASP A 256 10.14 3.80 -13.00
CA ASP A 256 11.61 3.76 -12.90
C ASP A 256 12.22 5.06 -13.43
N GLU A 257 11.77 5.48 -14.61
CA GLU A 257 12.26 6.68 -15.30
C GLU A 257 11.94 7.96 -14.53
N TYR A 258 10.70 8.11 -14.03
CA TYR A 258 10.17 9.40 -13.60
C TYR A 258 9.93 9.53 -12.09
N ALA A 259 9.83 8.43 -11.35
CA ALA A 259 9.42 8.44 -9.94
C ALA A 259 10.42 7.78 -8.97
N GLY A 260 11.56 7.26 -9.48
CA GLY A 260 12.60 6.62 -8.66
C GLY A 260 12.08 5.39 -7.88
N THR A 261 11.08 4.72 -8.43
CA THR A 261 10.42 3.53 -7.88
C THR A 261 10.00 2.59 -9.01
N ARG A 262 9.44 1.44 -8.70
CA ARG A 262 9.09 0.41 -9.69
C ARG A 262 7.84 -0.36 -9.29
N VAL A 263 7.18 -1.00 -10.26
CA VAL A 263 6.12 -1.98 -9.96
C VAL A 263 6.74 -3.15 -9.20
N LEU A 264 7.85 -3.69 -9.72
CA LEU A 264 8.61 -4.73 -9.04
C LEU A 264 9.85 -4.14 -8.37
N GLY A 265 9.68 -3.67 -7.13
CA GLY A 265 10.78 -3.17 -6.31
C GLY A 265 11.81 -4.25 -5.96
N GLY A 266 13.10 -3.94 -6.14
CA GLY A 266 14.20 -4.81 -5.72
C GLY A 266 14.49 -4.73 -4.22
N PRO A 267 15.29 -5.66 -3.65
CA PRO A 267 15.59 -5.71 -2.22
C PRO A 267 16.51 -4.58 -1.70
N PHE A 268 17.00 -3.69 -2.57
CA PHE A 268 17.96 -2.65 -2.21
C PHE A 268 17.44 -1.23 -2.49
N LYS A 269 17.40 -0.40 -1.42
CA LYS A 269 17.44 1.08 -1.37
C LYS A 269 16.62 1.94 -2.37
N THR A 270 15.68 1.40 -3.13
CA THR A 270 14.73 2.21 -3.91
C THR A 270 13.43 2.40 -3.14
N ARG A 271 12.73 3.53 -3.35
CA ARG A 271 11.36 3.72 -2.87
C ARG A 271 10.53 2.51 -3.32
N GLN A 272 9.89 1.79 -2.41
CA GLN A 272 9.09 0.59 -2.74
C GLN A 272 7.63 0.84 -2.41
N ILE A 273 6.83 1.12 -3.45
CA ILE A 273 5.40 1.43 -3.30
C ILE A 273 4.51 0.18 -3.40
N PHE A 274 4.99 -0.92 -3.99
CA PHE A 274 4.27 -2.20 -4.11
C PHE A 274 5.01 -3.38 -3.46
N ARG A 275 4.25 -4.40 -3.03
CA ARG A 275 4.73 -5.65 -2.44
C ARG A 275 4.40 -6.85 -3.35
N GLY A 276 5.30 -7.82 -3.39
CA GLY A 276 5.11 -9.07 -4.14
C GLY A 276 5.31 -8.91 -5.65
N GLY A 277 4.97 -9.96 -6.42
CA GLY A 277 5.11 -10.00 -7.89
C GLY A 277 3.93 -9.43 -8.68
N GLY A 278 2.95 -8.83 -7.99
CA GLY A 278 1.70 -8.36 -8.59
C GLY A 278 0.68 -9.48 -8.90
N VAL A 279 -0.52 -9.08 -9.34
CA VAL A 279 -1.62 -9.98 -9.73
C VAL A 279 -1.96 -9.81 -11.21
N CYS A 280 -1.71 -10.85 -12.01
CA CYS A 280 -2.18 -10.93 -13.39
C CYS A 280 -3.61 -11.47 -13.41
N LEU A 281 -4.59 -10.62 -13.71
CA LEU A 281 -6.00 -11.02 -13.77
C LEU A 281 -6.27 -12.04 -14.87
N TYR A 282 -5.58 -11.93 -16.02
CA TYR A 282 -5.63 -12.95 -17.06
C TYR A 282 -5.28 -14.33 -16.49
N THR A 283 -4.13 -14.47 -15.84
CA THR A 283 -3.71 -15.77 -15.30
C THR A 283 -4.64 -16.25 -14.19
N MET A 284 -4.98 -15.37 -13.23
CA MET A 284 -5.83 -15.72 -12.09
C MET A 284 -7.23 -16.18 -12.53
N ALA A 285 -7.85 -15.45 -13.45
CA ALA A 285 -9.18 -15.78 -13.96
C ALA A 285 -9.19 -17.08 -14.74
N GLY A 286 -8.21 -17.29 -15.64
CA GLY A 286 -8.12 -18.54 -16.40
C GLY A 286 -7.93 -19.76 -15.50
N THR A 287 -7.05 -19.65 -14.50
CA THR A 287 -6.77 -20.72 -13.54
C THR A 287 -7.98 -21.03 -12.66
N LEU A 288 -8.58 -20.03 -12.01
CA LEU A 288 -9.71 -20.27 -11.09
C LEU A 288 -10.97 -20.76 -11.80
N ARG A 289 -11.10 -20.49 -13.10
CA ARG A 289 -12.22 -20.95 -13.93
C ARG A 289 -11.97 -22.30 -14.60
N GLY A 290 -10.77 -22.86 -14.47
CA GLY A 290 -10.40 -24.12 -15.14
C GLY A 290 -10.43 -24.03 -16.67
N ALA A 291 -10.15 -22.84 -17.22
CA ALA A 291 -10.17 -22.64 -18.67
C ALA A 291 -8.95 -23.30 -19.36
N PRO A 292 -9.09 -23.84 -20.58
CA PRO A 292 -7.94 -24.27 -21.38
C PRO A 292 -7.01 -23.08 -21.64
N TYR A 293 -5.75 -23.18 -21.21
CA TYR A 293 -4.83 -22.04 -21.15
C TYR A 293 -4.58 -21.36 -22.52
N LEU A 294 -4.49 -22.14 -23.59
CA LEU A 294 -4.28 -21.62 -24.95
C LEU A 294 -5.53 -20.98 -25.58
N ASP A 295 -6.68 -21.19 -24.98
CA ASP A 295 -7.96 -20.66 -25.42
C ASP A 295 -8.58 -19.79 -24.31
N TRP A 296 -7.75 -18.95 -23.69
CA TRP A 296 -8.15 -18.07 -22.60
C TRP A 296 -7.91 -16.59 -22.93
N GLY A 297 -8.83 -15.74 -22.49
CA GLY A 297 -8.73 -14.28 -22.57
C GLY A 297 -9.85 -13.60 -21.79
N MET A 298 -9.65 -12.33 -21.43
CA MET A 298 -10.58 -11.59 -20.57
C MET A 298 -11.96 -11.38 -21.22
N SER A 299 -12.04 -11.31 -22.55
CA SER A 299 -13.30 -11.25 -23.29
C SER A 299 -14.22 -12.47 -23.07
N LYS A 300 -13.70 -13.57 -22.51
CA LYS A 300 -14.48 -14.77 -22.16
C LYS A 300 -15.11 -14.71 -20.76
N LEU A 301 -14.74 -13.71 -19.94
CA LEU A 301 -15.39 -13.50 -18.66
C LEU A 301 -16.81 -12.95 -18.88
N PRO A 302 -17.80 -13.46 -18.15
CA PRO A 302 -19.16 -12.90 -18.20
C PRO A 302 -19.22 -11.45 -17.73
N ALA A 303 -20.18 -10.68 -18.26
CA ALA A 303 -20.34 -9.25 -17.95
C ALA A 303 -20.55 -8.97 -16.46
N GLU A 304 -21.15 -9.90 -15.72
CA GLU A 304 -21.35 -9.79 -14.27
C GLU A 304 -20.03 -9.74 -13.48
N PHE A 305 -18.95 -10.35 -13.99
CA PHE A 305 -17.62 -10.24 -13.35
C PHE A 305 -17.08 -8.81 -13.42
N TYR A 306 -17.47 -8.06 -14.44
CA TYR A 306 -17.09 -6.67 -14.61
C TYR A 306 -18.04 -5.70 -13.89
N GLY A 307 -19.02 -6.21 -13.14
CA GLY A 307 -20.08 -5.37 -12.56
C GLY A 307 -20.93 -4.65 -13.61
N HIS A 308 -20.99 -5.18 -14.84
CA HIS A 308 -21.61 -4.54 -16.01
C HIS A 308 -21.00 -3.19 -16.42
N ILE A 309 -19.75 -2.94 -16.03
CA ILE A 309 -18.99 -1.76 -16.46
C ILE A 309 -18.51 -1.98 -17.91
N PRO A 310 -18.81 -1.06 -18.83
CA PRO A 310 -18.37 -1.17 -20.21
C PRO A 310 -16.85 -1.02 -20.32
N HIS A 311 -16.22 -1.79 -21.21
CA HIS A 311 -14.82 -1.57 -21.58
C HIS A 311 -14.81 -0.65 -22.79
N THR A 312 -14.30 0.56 -22.59
CA THR A 312 -14.48 1.68 -23.53
C THR A 312 -13.17 2.13 -24.15
N HIS A 313 -12.04 1.49 -23.80
CA HIS A 313 -10.69 1.99 -24.09
C HIS A 313 -10.42 3.37 -23.47
N ARG A 314 -11.10 3.64 -22.35
CA ARG A 314 -10.75 4.69 -21.41
C ARG A 314 -10.22 3.98 -20.18
N ALA A 315 -8.94 4.19 -19.87
CA ALA A 315 -8.24 3.46 -18.82
C ALA A 315 -9.01 3.35 -17.49
N ILE A 316 -9.72 4.39 -17.05
CA ILE A 316 -10.47 4.33 -15.78
C ILE A 316 -11.71 3.43 -15.84
N ASP A 317 -12.41 3.35 -16.97
CA ASP A 317 -13.58 2.49 -17.11
C ASP A 317 -13.16 1.02 -17.07
N ASP A 318 -12.10 0.70 -17.81
CA ASP A 318 -11.51 -0.63 -17.90
C ASP A 318 -10.90 -1.04 -16.54
N ALA A 319 -10.13 -0.16 -15.88
CA ALA A 319 -9.59 -0.41 -14.53
C ALA A 319 -10.68 -0.69 -13.48
N ARG A 320 -11.83 0.02 -13.55
CA ARG A 320 -12.98 -0.25 -12.67
C ARG A 320 -13.61 -1.61 -12.97
N GLY A 321 -13.78 -1.95 -14.24
CA GLY A 321 -14.24 -3.28 -14.66
C GLY A 321 -13.34 -4.38 -14.12
N PHE A 322 -12.02 -4.24 -14.29
CA PHE A 322 -11.03 -5.17 -13.77
C PHE A 322 -10.97 -5.24 -12.24
N ALA A 323 -11.26 -4.13 -11.55
CA ALA A 323 -11.36 -4.13 -10.09
C ALA A 323 -12.53 -5.00 -9.61
N GLN A 324 -13.68 -4.96 -10.30
CA GLN A 324 -14.80 -5.87 -10.01
C GLN A 324 -14.43 -7.33 -10.29
N VAL A 325 -13.72 -7.59 -11.39
CA VAL A 325 -13.24 -8.94 -11.70
C VAL A 325 -12.37 -9.46 -10.57
N LEU A 326 -11.42 -8.67 -10.09
CA LEU A 326 -10.53 -9.05 -8.98
C LEU A 326 -11.32 -9.49 -7.74
N VAL A 327 -12.36 -8.74 -7.36
CA VAL A 327 -13.22 -9.05 -6.21
C VAL A 327 -13.94 -10.39 -6.40
N GLU A 328 -14.52 -10.63 -7.58
CA GLU A 328 -15.15 -11.91 -7.90
C GLU A 328 -14.17 -13.08 -7.89
N LEU A 329 -12.94 -12.87 -8.40
CA LEU A 329 -11.89 -13.89 -8.34
C LEU A 329 -11.47 -14.21 -6.90
N PHE A 330 -11.40 -13.22 -6.00
CA PHE A 330 -11.15 -13.50 -4.59
C PHE A 330 -12.32 -14.21 -3.90
N LYS A 331 -13.58 -13.92 -4.27
CA LYS A 331 -14.74 -14.70 -3.81
C LYS A 331 -14.61 -16.17 -4.23
N LEU A 332 -14.26 -16.43 -5.49
CA LEU A 332 -14.01 -17.80 -5.98
C LEU A 332 -12.85 -18.47 -5.23
N SER A 333 -11.72 -17.77 -5.09
CA SER A 333 -10.54 -18.31 -4.41
C SER A 333 -10.82 -18.67 -2.94
N ARG A 334 -11.63 -17.88 -2.23
CA ARG A 334 -12.01 -18.16 -0.83
C ARG A 334 -12.93 -19.36 -0.68
N ALA A 335 -13.68 -19.72 -1.73
CA ALA A 335 -14.54 -20.90 -1.74
C ALA A 335 -13.74 -22.21 -1.95
N LEU A 336 -12.48 -22.12 -2.39
CA LEU A 336 -11.61 -23.28 -2.54
C LEU A 336 -11.06 -23.74 -1.19
N PRO A 337 -10.83 -25.06 -1.00
CA PRO A 337 -10.15 -25.56 0.19
C PRO A 337 -8.77 -24.91 0.36
N ALA A 338 -8.47 -24.43 1.57
CA ALA A 338 -7.15 -23.91 1.87
C ALA A 338 -6.09 -25.02 1.75
N ILE A 339 -5.04 -24.75 0.98
CA ILE A 339 -3.87 -25.63 0.93
C ILE A 339 -3.01 -25.32 2.16
N THR A 340 -2.98 -26.23 3.13
CA THR A 340 -2.03 -26.18 4.24
C THR A 340 -0.80 -27.00 3.88
N GLY A 341 0.34 -26.35 3.73
CA GLY A 341 1.63 -27.00 3.47
C GLY A 341 2.56 -26.93 4.67
N SER A 342 3.46 -27.91 4.81
CA SER A 342 4.71 -27.73 5.57
C SER A 342 5.58 -26.69 4.86
N ALA A 343 6.50 -26.04 5.59
CA ALA A 343 7.46 -25.10 5.01
C ALA A 343 8.07 -25.70 3.73
N SER A 344 8.01 -24.96 2.63
CA SER A 344 8.52 -25.41 1.34
C SER A 344 10.05 -25.52 1.42
N ASP A 345 10.63 -26.64 0.97
CA ASP A 345 12.09 -26.83 0.83
C ASP A 345 12.68 -26.00 -0.33
N PHE A 346 11.91 -25.08 -0.91
CA PHE A 346 12.35 -24.18 -1.96
C PHE A 346 13.42 -23.22 -1.40
N ARG A 347 14.67 -23.43 -1.82
CA ARG A 347 15.85 -22.64 -1.43
C ARG A 347 16.08 -21.44 -2.34
#